data_AF-A0A6P0I6M8-F1
#
_entry.id   AF-A0A6P0I6M8-F1
#
_cell.length_a   1.000
_cell.length_b   1.000
_cell.length_c   1.000
_cell.angle_alpha   90.00
_cell.angle_beta   90.00
_cell.angle_gamma   90.00
#
_symmetry.space_group_name_H-M   'P 1'
#
loop_
_entity.id
_entity.type
_entity.pdbx_description
1 polymer ?
#
loop_
_entity_poly.entity_id
_entity_poly.type
_entity_poly.pdbx_seq_one_letter_code
_entity_poly.pdbx_strand_id
1 'polypeptide(L)' 'MSAPTIGYIKLANTLSIVSQKQVTGKLSVAHGNQEWQLYFLFGHLLYASGGLHPTRRWYRAVKKHC' A
#
# COMPACT_ATOMS: atom_id res chain seq x y z
N MET A 1 -13.93 16.92 10.49
CA MET A 1 -12.66 16.28 10.08
C MET A 1 -12.49 16.49 8.59
N SER A 2 -11.29 16.86 8.11
CA SER A 2 -11.06 17.09 6.68
C SER A 2 -11.07 15.78 5.90
N ALA A 3 -11.54 15.80 4.65
CA ALA A 3 -11.60 14.64 3.76
C ALA A 3 -10.32 13.76 3.70
N PRO A 4 -9.08 14.32 3.68
CA PRO A 4 -7.86 13.51 3.70
C PRO A 4 -7.69 12.67 4.97
N THR A 5 -8.18 13.16 6.12
CA THR A 5 -8.10 12.43 7.40
C THR A 5 -8.92 11.13 7.35
N ILE A 6 -10.10 11.18 6.73
CA ILE A 6 -10.99 10.01 6.59
C ILE A 6 -10.33 8.94 5.70
N GLY A 7 -9.74 9.36 4.59
CA GLY A 7 -9.01 8.46 3.67
C GLY A 7 -7.84 7.75 4.37
N TYR A 8 -7.04 8.49 5.14
CA TYR A 8 -5.93 7.94 5.90
C TYR A 8 -6.39 6.89 6.93
N ILE A 9 -7.42 7.18 7.72
CA ILE A 9 -7.96 6.26 8.73
C ILE A 9 -8.47 4.97 8.07
N LYS A 10 -9.19 5.08 6.95
CA LYS A 10 -9.70 3.92 6.22
C LYS A 10 -8.56 3.03 5.69
N LEU A 11 -7.51 3.64 5.13
CA LEU A 11 -6.34 2.93 4.64
C LEU A 11 -5.63 2.20 5.80
N ALA A 12 -5.36 2.90 6.90
CA ALA A 12 -4.70 2.33 8.07
C ALA A 12 -5.49 1.13 8.64
N ASN A 13 -6.81 1.26 8.77
CA ASN A 13 -7.67 0.17 9.23
C ASN A 13 -7.63 -1.03 8.28
N THR A 14 -7.63 -0.78 6.98
CA THR A 14 -7.55 -1.85 5.96
C THR A 14 -6.22 -2.60 6.04
N LEU A 15 -5.10 -1.87 6.19
CA LEU A 15 -3.77 -2.46 6.35
C LEU A 15 -3.67 -3.28 7.65
N SER A 16 -4.29 -2.80 8.73
CA SER A 16 -4.38 -3.54 9.99
C SER A 16 -5.12 -4.88 9.80
N ILE A 17 -6.26 -4.87 9.10
CA ILE A 17 -7.02 -6.09 8.80
C ILE A 17 -6.20 -7.07 7.94
N VAL A 18 -5.50 -6.57 6.91
CA VAL A 18 -4.64 -7.39 6.04
C VAL A 18 -3.56 -8.09 6.86
N SER A 19 -2.92 -7.36 7.77
CA SER A 19 -1.89 -7.92 8.66
C SER A 19 -2.48 -8.96 9.63
N GLN A 20 -3.55 -8.61 10.35
CA GLN A 20 -4.16 -9.49 11.36
C GLN A 20 -4.72 -10.79 10.77
N LYS A 21 -5.35 -10.71 9.60
CA LYS A 21 -5.95 -11.87 8.92
C LYS A 21 -4.96 -12.62 8.03
N GLN A 22 -3.67 -12.22 8.01
CA GLN A 22 -2.63 -12.80 7.17
C GLN A 22 -3.03 -12.90 5.70
N VAL A 23 -3.72 -11.87 5.19
CA VAL A 23 -4.25 -11.87 3.82
C VAL A 23 -3.10 -11.98 2.82
N THR A 24 -3.27 -12.87 1.85
CA THR A 24 -2.39 -12.99 0.68
C THR A 24 -3.15 -12.51 -0.54
N GLY A 25 -2.53 -11.65 -1.35
CA GLY A 25 -3.18 -11.10 -2.55
C GLY A 25 -2.80 -9.66 -2.82
N LYS A 26 -3.68 -8.94 -3.52
CA LYS A 26 -3.43 -7.58 -4.01
C LYS A 26 -4.47 -6.62 -3.44
N LEU A 27 -4.01 -5.52 -2.85
CA LEU A 27 -4.84 -4.38 -2.45
C LEU A 27 -4.62 -3.23 -3.44
N SER A 28 -5.69 -2.84 -4.12
CA SER A 28 -5.70 -1.69 -5.03
C SER A 28 -6.15 -0.44 -4.27
N VAL A 29 -5.33 0.60 -4.30
CA VAL A 29 -5.59 1.89 -3.65
C VAL A 29 -5.59 2.95 -4.74
N ALA A 30 -6.68 3.71 -4.86
CA ALA A 30 -6.78 4.80 -5.84
C ALA A 30 -7.08 6.13 -5.14
N HIS A 31 -6.44 7.19 -5.62
CA HIS A 31 -6.72 8.56 -5.20
C HIS A 31 -6.50 9.53 -6.37
N GLY A 32 -7.58 10.15 -6.84
CA GLY A 32 -7.56 10.95 -8.07
C GLY A 32 -7.14 10.11 -9.27
N ASN A 33 -6.19 10.61 -10.08
CA ASN A 33 -5.64 9.91 -11.24
C ASN A 33 -4.47 8.97 -10.91
N GLN A 34 -4.24 8.68 -9.63
CA GLN A 34 -3.16 7.81 -9.20
C GLN A 34 -3.72 6.52 -8.61
N GLU A 35 -3.14 5.40 -9.01
CA GLU A 35 -3.45 4.07 -8.49
C GLU A 35 -2.16 3.41 -8.00
N TRP A 36 -2.29 2.66 -6.91
CA TRP A 36 -1.27 1.82 -6.32
C TRP A 36 -1.80 0.40 -6.14
N GLN A 37 -0.92 -0.56 -6.39
CA GLN A 37 -1.13 -1.98 -6.14
C GLN A 37 -0.14 -2.41 -5.06
N LEU A 38 -0.67 -2.88 -3.94
CA LEU A 38 0.09 -3.41 -2.82
C LEU A 38 -0.09 -4.93 -2.80
N TYR A 39 1.00 -5.68 -2.89
CA TYR A 39 1.00 -7.12 -2.91
C TYR A 39 1.40 -7.65 -1.54
N PHE A 40 0.58 -8.54 -0.99
CA PHE A 40 0.76 -9.12 0.33
C PHE A 40 0.94 -10.63 0.25
N LEU A 41 1.79 -11.15 1.13
CA LEU A 41 1.98 -12.57 1.39
C LEU A 41 1.91 -12.77 2.91
N PHE A 42 0.97 -13.59 3.39
CA PHE A 42 0.72 -13.83 4.82
C PHE A 42 0.56 -12.55 5.65
N GLY A 43 -0.12 -11.53 5.09
CA GLY A 43 -0.32 -10.25 5.76
C GLY A 43 0.90 -9.32 5.77
N HIS A 44 2.02 -9.72 5.16
CA HIS A 44 3.21 -8.90 5.00
C HIS A 44 3.24 -8.27 3.61
N LEU A 45 3.61 -6.99 3.53
CA LEU A 45 3.78 -6.30 2.26
C LEU A 45 5.04 -6.82 1.56
N LEU A 46 4.84 -7.48 0.42
CA LEU A 46 5.91 -8.05 -0.40
C LEU A 46 6.41 -7.05 -1.45
N TYR A 47 5.48 -6.36 -2.11
CA TYR A 47 5.79 -5.45 -3.19
C TYR A 47 4.74 -4.34 -3.28
N ALA A 48 5.17 -3.15 -3.70
CA ALA A 48 4.27 -2.05 -4.00
C ALA A 48 4.60 -1.47 -5.37
N SER A 49 3.58 -1.22 -6.17
CA SER A 49 3.68 -0.57 -7.47
C SER A 49 2.60 0.50 -7.62
N GLY A 50 2.80 1.49 -8.48
CA GLY A 50 1.85 2.58 -8.70
C GLY A 50 2.49 3.96 -8.77
N GLY A 51 1.68 4.95 -9.10
CA GLY A 51 2.13 6.32 -9.38
C GLY A 51 2.97 6.43 -10.67
N LEU A 52 3.61 7.59 -10.87
CA LEU A 52 4.28 7.93 -12.13
C LEU A 52 5.50 7.03 -12.46
N HIS A 53 6.17 6.46 -11.44
CA HIS A 53 7.37 5.62 -11.60
C HIS A 53 7.43 4.44 -10.60
N PRO A 54 6.60 3.40 -10.82
CA PRO A 54 6.38 2.29 -9.87
C PRO A 54 7.65 1.59 -9.40
N THR A 55 8.46 1.11 -10.36
CA THR A 55 9.59 0.22 -10.11
C THR A 55 10.77 0.95 -9.48
N ARG A 56 11.00 2.22 -9.88
CA ARG A 56 12.13 3.03 -9.39
C ARG A 56 11.98 3.44 -7.94
N ARG A 57 10.76 3.77 -7.49
CA ARG A 57 10.52 4.17 -6.09
C ARG A 57 10.69 2.99 -5.13
N TRP A 58 10.13 1.83 -5.48
CA TRP A 58 10.27 0.63 -4.66
C TRP A 58 11.74 0.23 -4.49
N TYR A 59 12.50 0.16 -5.58
CA TYR A 59 13.92 -0.18 -5.53
C TYR A 59 14.73 0.76 -4.64
N ARG A 60 14.46 2.07 -4.69
CA ARG A 60 15.13 3.06 -3.83
C ARG A 60 14.78 2.88 -2.35
N ALA A 61 13.53 2.53 -2.03
CA ALA A 61 13.10 2.32 -0.65
C ALA A 61 13.77 1.08 -0.05
N VAL A 62 13.78 -0.05 -0.79
CA VAL A 62 14.47 -1.27 -0.37
C VAL A 62 15.94 -0.99 -0.13
N LYS A 63 16.65 -0.39 -1.09
CA LYS A 63 18.08 -0.07 -0.96
C LYS A 63 18.41 0.85 0.23
N LYS A 64 17.45 1.66 0.69
CA LYS A 64 17.67 2.62 1.79
C LYS A 64 17.37 2.02 3.16
N HIS A 65 16.45 1.06 3.25
CA HIS A 65 15.86 0.61 4.51
C HIS A 65 16.08 -0.88 4.80
N CYS A 66 16.61 -1.64 3.85
CA CYS A 66 17.03 -3.02 3.97
C CYS A 66 18.51 -3.14 3.60
#